data_AF-A0A379AE90-F1
#
_entry.id   AF-A0A379AE90-F1
#
_cell.length_a   1.000
_cell.length_b   1.000
_cell.length_c   1.000
_cell.angle_alpha   90.00
_cell.angle_beta   90.00
_cell.angle_gamma   90.00
#
_symmetry.space_group_name_H-M   'P 1'
#
loop_
_entity.id
_entity.type
_entity.pdbx_description
1 polymer ?
#
loop_
_entity_poly.entity_id
_entity_poly.type
_entity_poly.pdbx_seq_one_letter_code
_entity_poly.pdbx_strand_id
1 'polypeptide(L)'
;MDKYYLEHTFNAYCDGKIDFNDFLNIELKTNIEEIKVEKREVVKCSEKLKRIHSFFNQFIFDNLEIQEDCVFSYRKNVNVLDCIAPHSKNKFIFKN
;
A
#
# COMPACT_ATOMS: atom_id res chain seq x y z
N MET A 1 -11.56 -2.97 11.01
CA MET A 1 -10.39 -3.62 11.64
C MET A 1 -10.11 -2.93 12.95
N ASP A 2 -10.10 -3.62 14.08
CA ASP A 2 -9.77 -3.00 15.36
C ASP A 2 -8.24 -2.83 15.52
N LYS A 3 -7.82 -1.94 16.43
CA LYS A 3 -6.40 -1.62 16.66
C LYS A 3 -5.60 -2.84 17.15
N TYR A 4 -6.20 -3.64 18.03
CA TYR A 4 -5.53 -4.81 18.62
C TYR A 4 -5.23 -5.87 17.57
N TYR A 5 -6.20 -6.14 16.68
CA TYR A 5 -6.04 -7.04 15.54
C TYR A 5 -4.96 -6.55 14.57
N LEU A 6 -4.95 -5.26 14.25
CA LEU A 6 -3.94 -4.68 13.37
C LEU A 6 -2.52 -4.85 13.95
N GLU A 7 -2.34 -4.50 15.22
CA GLU A 7 -1.07 -4.63 15.94
C GLU A 7 -0.62 -6.09 16.05
N HIS A 8 -1.54 -6.99 16.43
CA HIS A 8 -1.23 -8.41 16.56
C HIS A 8 -0.83 -9.05 15.23
N THR A 9 -1.59 -8.76 14.16
CA THR A 9 -1.28 -9.26 12.81
C THR A 9 0.05 -8.71 12.31
N PHE A 10 0.33 -7.43 12.54
CA PHE A 10 1.61 -6.83 12.17
C PHE A 10 2.79 -7.47 12.91
N ASN A 11 2.68 -7.63 14.23
CA ASN A 11 3.73 -8.22 15.05
C ASN A 11 4.00 -9.68 14.64
N ALA A 12 2.95 -10.44 14.34
CA ALA A 12 3.06 -11.81 13.83
C ALA A 12 3.75 -11.84 12.45
N TYR A 13 3.41 -10.94 11.53
CA TYR A 13 4.02 -10.86 10.20
C TYR A 13 5.49 -10.43 10.22
N CYS A 14 5.86 -9.55 11.15
CA CYS A 14 7.21 -9.02 11.28
C CYS A 14 8.13 -9.91 12.12
N ASP A 15 7.63 -11.00 12.71
CA ASP A 15 8.36 -11.85 13.67
C ASP A 15 9.00 -11.03 14.82
N GLY A 16 8.39 -9.91 15.22
CA GLY A 16 8.96 -8.98 16.19
C GLY A 16 10.20 -8.20 15.73
N LYS A 17 10.60 -8.27 14.46
CA LYS A 17 11.77 -7.55 13.91
C LYS A 17 11.52 -6.06 13.70
N ILE A 18 10.27 -5.65 13.64
CA ILE A 18 9.83 -4.27 13.50
C ILE A 18 8.76 -4.04 14.56
N ASP A 19 8.96 -3.01 15.37
CA ASP A 19 8.00 -2.64 16.40
C ASP A 19 6.73 -2.03 15.78
N PHE A 20 5.58 -2.19 16.43
CA PHE A 20 4.34 -1.61 15.88
C PHE A 20 4.33 -0.08 15.97
N ASN A 21 4.98 0.52 16.97
CA ASN A 21 5.15 1.96 17.06
C ASN A 21 6.05 2.50 15.94
N ASP A 22 7.01 1.70 15.51
CA ASP A 22 7.86 1.96 14.35
C ASP A 22 7.07 2.00 13.05
N PHE A 23 6.02 1.18 12.94
CA PHE A 23 5.04 1.22 11.86
C PHE A 23 4.18 2.50 11.90
N LEU A 24 3.70 2.88 13.08
CA LEU A 24 2.83 4.05 13.25
C LEU A 24 3.55 5.39 13.00
N ASN A 25 4.85 5.45 13.26
CA ASN A 25 5.63 6.70 13.26
C ASN A 25 6.81 6.68 12.29
N ILE A 26 6.76 5.86 11.23
CA ILE A 26 7.87 5.79 10.28
C ILE A 26 8.08 7.14 9.56
N GLU A 27 9.26 7.73 9.71
CA GLU A 27 9.63 8.96 9.02
C GLU A 27 10.12 8.64 7.60
N LEU A 28 9.42 9.13 6.58
CA LEU A 28 9.74 8.82 5.18
C LEU A 28 11.11 9.38 4.76
N LYS A 29 11.47 10.59 5.20
CA LYS A 29 12.73 11.25 4.80
C LYS A 29 13.98 10.47 5.18
N THR A 30 13.92 9.69 6.25
CA THR A 30 15.05 8.85 6.73
C THR A 30 14.99 7.42 6.21
N ASN A 31 13.87 7.02 5.61
CA ASN A 31 13.63 5.67 5.11
C ASN A 31 13.57 5.58 3.59
N ILE A 32 13.85 6.69 2.92
CA ILE A 32 13.88 6.81 1.47
C ILE A 32 15.22 7.42 1.06
N GLU A 33 15.81 6.84 0.02
CA GLU A 33 17.05 7.26 -0.60
C GLU A 33 16.80 7.42 -2.11
N GLU A 34 17.16 8.55 -2.68
CA GLU A 34 17.18 8.71 -4.14
C GLU A 34 18.50 8.15 -4.68
N ILE A 35 18.40 7.20 -5.61
CA ILE A 35 19.56 6.58 -6.26
C ILE A 35 19.45 6.75 -7.78
N LYS A 36 20.60 6.83 -8.45
CA LYS A 36 20.65 6.83 -9.92
C LYS A 36 20.93 5.42 -10.41
N VAL A 37 20.00 4.90 -11.20
CA VAL A 37 20.16 3.62 -11.91
C VAL A 37 20.19 3.94 -13.40
N GLU A 38 21.36 3.79 -14.01
CA GLU A 38 21.63 4.18 -15.40
C GLU A 38 21.29 5.66 -15.68
N LYS A 39 20.20 5.92 -16.41
CA LYS A 39 19.70 7.25 -16.79
C LYS A 39 18.45 7.64 -16.01
N ARG A 40 18.05 6.88 -14.99
CA ARG A 40 16.82 7.08 -14.23
C ARG A 40 17.13 7.39 -12.77
N GLU A 41 16.46 8.40 -12.24
CA GLU A 41 16.39 8.65 -10.80
C GLU A 41 15.28 7.75 -10.24
N VAL A 42 15.64 6.93 -9.26
CA VAL A 42 14.70 5.99 -8.62
C VAL A 42 14.77 6.13 -7.12
N VAL A 43 13.64 5.85 -6.48
CA VAL A 43 13.46 5.98 -5.04
C VAL A 43 13.63 4.60 -4.42
N LYS A 44 14.65 4.44 -3.57
CA LYS A 44 14.93 3.21 -2.82
C LYS A 44 14.40 3.35 -1.40
N CYS A 45 13.58 2.39 -0.99
CA CYS A 45 13.08 2.30 0.39
C CYS A 45 14.06 1.52 1.29
N SER A 46 14.09 1.85 2.57
CA SER A 46 14.74 1.04 3.61
C SER A 46 14.07 -0.34 3.73
N GLU A 47 14.79 -1.34 4.26
CA GLU A 47 14.22 -2.67 4.48
C GLU A 47 13.00 -2.64 5.42
N LYS A 48 13.03 -1.75 6.40
CA LYS A 48 11.91 -1.50 7.31
C LYS A 48 10.67 -1.00 6.56
N LEU A 49 10.81 0.04 5.73
CA LEU A 49 9.70 0.58 4.94
C LEU A 49 9.18 -0.44 3.91
N LYS A 50 10.07 -1.20 3.26
CA LYS A 50 9.69 -2.29 2.36
C LYS A 50 8.85 -3.36 3.05
N ARG A 51 9.22 -3.75 4.28
CA ARG A 51 8.47 -4.75 5.05
C ARG A 51 7.09 -4.23 5.43
N ILE A 52 6.97 -2.96 5.82
CA ILE A 52 5.68 -2.29 6.08
C ILE A 52 4.81 -2.25 4.82
N HIS A 53 5.37 -1.86 3.66
CA HIS A 53 4.63 -1.91 2.39
C HIS A 53 4.16 -3.33 2.03
N SER A 54 4.99 -4.33 2.29
CA SER A 54 4.65 -5.74 2.06
C SER A 54 3.49 -6.18 2.96
N PHE A 55 3.45 -5.72 4.22
CA PHE A 55 2.31 -5.93 5.11
C PHE A 55 1.02 -5.31 4.56
N PHE A 56 1.07 -4.06 4.07
CA PHE A 56 -0.10 -3.41 3.46
C PHE A 56 -0.66 -4.21 2.28
N ASN A 57 0.23 -4.64 1.38
CA ASN A 57 -0.15 -5.43 0.22
C ASN A 57 -0.80 -6.78 0.58
N GLN A 58 -0.38 -7.42 1.68
CA GLN A 58 -0.90 -8.74 2.05
C GLN A 58 -2.15 -8.69 2.94
N PHE A 59 -2.27 -7.69 3.81
CA PHE A 59 -3.28 -7.71 4.88
C PHE A 59 -4.30 -6.56 4.78
N ILE A 60 -3.94 -5.45 4.14
CA ILE A 60 -4.78 -4.24 4.15
C ILE A 60 -5.49 -4.05 2.82
N PHE A 61 -4.76 -3.93 1.71
CA PHE A 61 -5.32 -3.44 0.44
C PHE A 61 -6.43 -4.32 -0.14
N ASP A 62 -6.34 -5.63 0.00
CA ASP A 62 -7.39 -6.55 -0.47
C ASP A 62 -8.66 -6.50 0.39
N ASN A 63 -8.58 -5.98 1.62
CA ASN A 63 -9.70 -5.83 2.56
C ASN A 63 -10.29 -4.41 2.61
N LEU A 64 -9.65 -3.42 1.97
CA LEU A 64 -10.20 -2.06 1.89
C LEU A 64 -11.43 -2.04 0.99
N GLU A 65 -12.45 -1.27 1.34
CA GLU A 65 -13.58 -1.03 0.45
C GLU A 65 -13.13 -0.29 -0.82
N ILE A 66 -13.81 -0.54 -1.94
CA ILE A 66 -13.55 0.21 -3.17
C ILE A 66 -14.14 1.60 -2.98
N GLN A 67 -13.31 2.63 -3.14
CA GLN A 67 -13.76 4.01 -2.97
C GLN A 67 -14.61 4.45 -4.17
N GLU A 68 -15.89 4.76 -3.98
CA GLU A 68 -16.84 4.97 -5.09
C GLU A 68 -16.46 6.13 -6.02
N ASP A 69 -15.80 7.15 -5.46
CA ASP A 69 -15.49 8.40 -6.13
C ASP A 69 -14.17 8.38 -6.93
N CYS A 70 -13.35 7.34 -6.79
CA CYS A 70 -12.09 7.24 -7.51
C CYS A 70 -11.73 5.82 -7.95
N VAL A 71 -11.07 5.74 -9.10
CA VAL A 71 -10.53 4.48 -9.62
C VAL A 71 -9.35 4.05 -8.74
N PHE A 72 -9.30 2.77 -8.35
CA PHE A 72 -8.23 2.21 -7.52
C PHE A 72 -7.25 1.37 -8.36
N SER A 73 -5.97 1.34 -8.01
CA SER A 73 -4.96 0.45 -8.65
C SER A 73 -4.07 -0.29 -7.66
N TYR A 74 -4.44 -0.29 -6.38
CA TYR A 74 -3.60 -0.77 -5.27
C TYR A 74 -3.85 -2.24 -4.89
N ARG A 75 -4.88 -2.89 -5.45
CA ARG A 75 -5.18 -4.31 -5.18
C ARG A 75 -4.31 -5.24 -6.02
N LYS A 76 -4.04 -6.44 -5.52
CA LYS A 76 -3.23 -7.40 -6.27
C LYS A 76 -4.03 -8.00 -7.43
N ASN A 77 -3.36 -8.27 -8.55
CA ASN A 77 -3.94 -8.93 -9.73
C ASN A 77 -5.15 -8.21 -10.39
N VAL A 78 -5.31 -6.90 -10.17
CA VAL A 78 -6.35 -6.10 -10.85
C VAL A 78 -5.76 -5.40 -12.07
N ASN A 79 -6.44 -5.51 -13.20
CA ASN A 79 -6.10 -4.78 -14.42
C ASN A 79 -6.94 -3.48 -14.52
N VAL A 80 -6.63 -2.64 -15.52
CA VAL A 80 -7.32 -1.36 -15.73
C VAL A 80 -8.85 -1.52 -15.86
N LEU A 81 -9.33 -2.59 -16.48
CA LEU A 81 -10.77 -2.84 -16.61
C LEU A 81 -11.39 -3.15 -15.24
N ASP A 82 -10.73 -3.99 -14.43
CA ASP A 82 -11.18 -4.31 -13.07
C ASP A 82 -11.25 -3.06 -12.18
N CYS A 83 -10.33 -2.12 -12.38
CA CYS A 83 -10.29 -0.85 -11.68
C CYS A 83 -11.48 0.06 -12.07
N ILE A 84 -11.90 0.06 -13.34
CA ILE A 84 -12.93 0.97 -13.87
C ILE A 84 -14.34 0.40 -13.70
N ALA A 85 -14.51 -0.92 -13.83
CA ALA A 85 -15.82 -1.58 -13.89
C ALA A 85 -16.76 -1.21 -12.71
N PRO A 86 -16.30 -1.15 -11.44
CA PRO A 86 -17.13 -0.73 -10.30
C PRO A 86 -17.68 0.70 -10.44
N HIS A 87 -16.95 1.58 -11.16
CA HIS A 87 -17.31 2.99 -11.34
C HIS A 87 -17.98 3.27 -12.69
N SER A 88 -18.25 2.25 -13.51
CA SER A 88 -18.81 2.38 -14.86
C SER A 88 -20.13 3.17 -14.92
N LYS A 89 -20.90 3.18 -13.84
CA LYS A 89 -22.14 3.95 -13.72
C LYS A 89 -21.90 5.42 -13.36
N ASN A 90 -20.76 5.77 -12.77
CA ASN A 90 -20.44 7.15 -12.38
C ASN A 90 -20.30 8.05 -13.62
N LYS A 91 -20.93 9.22 -13.59
CA LYS A 91 -20.94 10.19 -14.70
C LYS A 91 -19.60 10.92 -14.88
N PHE A 92 -18.73 10.87 -13.88
CA PHE A 92 -17.41 11.52 -13.90
C PHE A 92 -16.28 10.59 -14.37
N ILE A 93 -16.58 9.31 -14.58
CA ILE A 93 -15.63 8.36 -15.16
C ILE A 93 -15.86 8.30 -16.66
N PHE A 94 -14.77 8.44 -17.42
CA PHE A 94 -14.78 8.41 -18.88
C PHE A 94 -15.41 7.11 -19.40
N LYS A 95 -16.39 7.23 -20.29
CA LYS A 95 -17.11 6.12 -20.91
C LYS A 95 -16.84 6.16 -22.41
N ASN A 96 -16.42 5.04 -22.98
CA ASN A 96 -16.30 4.86 -24.43
C ASN A 96 -17.68 4.70 -25.08
#